data_AF-A0A975MKK8-F1
#
_entry.id   AF-A0A975MKK8-F1
#
_cell.length_a   1.000
_cell.length_b   1.000
_cell.length_c   1.000
_cell.angle_alpha   90.00
_cell.angle_beta   90.00
_cell.angle_gamma   90.00
#
_symmetry.space_group_name_H-M   'P 1'
#
loop_
_entity.id
_entity.type
_entity.pdbx_description
1 polymer ?
#
loop_
_entity_poly.entity_id
_entity_poly.type
_entity_poly.pdbx_seq_one_letter_code
_entity_poly.pdbx_strand_id
1 'polypeptide(L)'
;MAEFYLRTESIKQSDIKRLSVVNSQDINLIQALKSSEPCLLEGSRGTGKSFLMKVSEIEIEEENPNFIPVFVAFNKSSLINTDDGLQFYHWMLAKTLKALTNKLRKKGITVSDYSAGLLSNDESDNPDLIESNLKEIVKIFEESYKGQSSVDISSLPDIEDVKEAIENICNENSIERIYFFFDEAAHVFRPEPLKKQITTN
;
A
#
# COMPACT_ATOMS: atom_id res chain seq x y z
N MET A 1 15.78 15.30 -27.66
CA MET A 1 15.05 14.01 -27.77
C MET A 1 13.80 14.12 -26.92
N ALA A 2 12.65 13.67 -27.41
CA ALA A 2 11.45 13.59 -26.58
C ALA A 2 11.60 12.41 -25.60
N GLU A 3 11.45 12.67 -24.30
CA GLU A 3 11.47 11.66 -23.26
C GLU A 3 10.06 11.08 -23.13
N PHE A 4 9.92 9.76 -23.30
CA PHE A 4 8.64 9.06 -23.24
C PHE A 4 8.58 8.18 -21.99
N TYR A 5 7.54 8.36 -21.18
CA TYR A 5 7.25 7.51 -20.03
C TYR A 5 6.18 6.49 -20.39
N LEU A 6 6.50 5.20 -20.28
CA LEU A 6 5.57 4.11 -20.61
C LEU A 6 4.77 3.60 -19.40
N ARG A 7 5.26 3.85 -18.18
CA ARG A 7 4.64 3.37 -16.94
C ARG A 7 4.66 4.49 -15.89
N THR A 8 3.63 4.56 -15.06
CA THR A 8 3.48 5.61 -14.04
C THR A 8 4.62 5.59 -13.03
N GLU A 9 5.09 4.40 -12.64
CA GLU A 9 6.22 4.23 -11.72
C GLU A 9 7.57 4.70 -12.29
N SER A 10 7.65 5.00 -13.58
CA SER A 10 8.84 5.60 -14.21
C SER A 10 8.84 7.14 -14.15
N ILE A 11 7.74 7.74 -13.68
CA ILE A 11 7.56 9.20 -13.60
C ILE A 11 7.93 9.66 -12.18
N LYS A 12 8.72 10.73 -12.07
CA LYS A 12 9.02 11.36 -10.77
C LYS A 12 7.75 12.02 -10.23
N GLN A 13 7.54 11.94 -8.92
CA GLN A 13 6.34 12.55 -8.28
C GLN A 13 6.18 14.04 -8.62
N SER A 14 7.28 14.80 -8.67
CA SER A 14 7.30 16.22 -9.06
C SER A 14 6.79 16.48 -10.48
N ASP A 15 6.87 15.50 -11.37
CA ASP A 15 6.47 15.61 -12.77
C ASP A 15 5.03 15.17 -13.03
N ILE A 16 4.41 14.42 -12.10
CA ILE A 16 3.08 13.84 -12.30
C ILE A 16 2.04 14.92 -12.59
N LYS A 17 1.99 15.98 -11.79
CA LYS A 17 1.01 17.07 -11.96
C LYS A 17 1.22 17.83 -13.28
N ARG A 18 2.48 18.05 -13.67
CA ARG A 18 2.85 18.69 -14.94
C ARG A 18 2.44 17.86 -16.16
N LEU A 19 2.55 16.53 -16.04
CA LEU A 19 2.18 15.58 -17.09
C LEU A 19 0.68 15.22 -17.06
N SER A 20 -0.05 15.70 -16.05
CA SER A 20 -1.48 15.42 -15.89
C SER A 20 -2.29 16.24 -16.87
N VAL A 21 -2.96 15.56 -17.80
CA VAL A 21 -3.93 16.14 -18.72
C VAL A 21 -5.25 15.42 -18.49
N VAL A 22 -6.04 15.94 -17.57
CA VAL A 22 -7.31 15.32 -17.12
C VAL A 22 -8.50 15.88 -17.89
N ASN A 23 -9.41 14.99 -18.28
CA ASN A 23 -10.72 15.37 -18.79
C ASN A 23 -11.77 15.41 -17.67
N SER A 24 -13.03 15.73 -18.00
CA SER A 24 -14.11 15.81 -17.01
C SER A 24 -14.42 14.47 -16.32
N GLN A 25 -14.24 13.33 -17.00
CA GLN A 25 -14.39 12.01 -16.40
C GLN A 25 -13.27 11.71 -15.41
N ASP A 26 -12.02 12.03 -15.77
CA ASP A 26 -10.87 11.85 -14.89
C ASP A 26 -11.02 12.69 -13.62
N ILE A 27 -11.50 13.92 -13.73
CA ILE A 27 -11.80 14.79 -12.58
C ILE A 27 -12.84 14.12 -11.67
N ASN A 28 -13.92 13.56 -12.22
CA ASN A 28 -14.91 12.84 -11.41
C ASN A 28 -14.33 11.61 -10.72
N LEU A 29 -13.45 10.87 -11.39
CA LEU A 29 -12.75 9.73 -10.79
C LEU A 29 -11.82 10.16 -9.66
N ILE A 30 -11.06 11.25 -9.85
CA ILE A 30 -10.21 11.81 -8.79
C ILE A 30 -11.05 12.24 -7.59
N GLN A 31 -12.18 12.91 -7.82
CA GLN A 31 -13.10 13.29 -6.74
C GLN A 31 -13.68 12.06 -6.02
N ALA A 32 -14.00 10.99 -6.75
CA ALA A 32 -14.44 9.73 -6.15
C ALA A 32 -13.32 9.07 -5.31
N LEU A 33 -12.08 9.07 -5.81
CA LEU A 33 -10.90 8.55 -5.10
C LEU A 33 -10.57 9.33 -3.81
N LYS A 34 -10.95 10.61 -3.76
CA LYS A 34 -10.77 11.50 -2.61
C LYS A 34 -11.98 11.49 -1.66
N SER A 35 -13.06 10.80 -2.03
CA SER A 35 -14.27 10.73 -1.22
C SER A 35 -14.08 9.84 0.00
N SER A 36 -15.09 9.81 0.87
CA SER A 36 -15.08 8.90 2.01
C SER A 36 -15.47 7.46 1.73
N GLU A 37 -16.02 7.23 0.55
CA GLU A 37 -16.56 5.92 0.18
C GLU A 37 -15.45 5.04 -0.39
N PRO A 38 -15.44 3.73 -0.07
CA PRO A 38 -14.59 2.78 -0.76
C PRO A 38 -14.81 2.84 -2.27
N CYS A 39 -13.74 3.10 -3.02
CA CYS A 39 -13.79 3.24 -4.48
C CYS A 39 -13.01 2.10 -5.15
N LEU A 40 -13.67 1.40 -6.08
CA LEU A 40 -13.03 0.41 -6.95
C LEU A 40 -12.87 1.00 -8.35
N LEU A 41 -11.61 1.23 -8.75
CA LEU A 41 -11.29 1.76 -10.07
C LEU A 41 -11.03 0.63 -11.07
N GLU A 42 -11.98 0.38 -11.96
CA GLU A 42 -11.88 -0.65 -13.00
C GLU A 42 -11.54 -0.07 -14.38
N GLY A 43 -10.89 -0.87 -15.22
CA GLY A 43 -10.61 -0.50 -16.60
C GLY A 43 -9.47 -1.30 -17.23
N SER A 44 -9.38 -1.24 -18.56
CA SER A 44 -8.36 -1.96 -19.34
C SER A 44 -6.92 -1.64 -18.92
N ARG A 45 -5.98 -2.53 -19.23
CA ARG A 45 -4.56 -2.29 -18.98
C ARG A 45 -4.09 -1.04 -19.73
N GLY A 46 -3.35 -0.17 -19.05
CA GLY A 46 -2.78 1.05 -19.66
C GLY A 46 -3.71 2.27 -19.69
N THR A 47 -4.91 2.21 -19.12
CA THR A 47 -5.85 3.35 -19.08
C THR A 47 -5.50 4.45 -18.07
N GLY A 48 -4.32 4.40 -17.45
CA GLY A 48 -3.88 5.45 -16.51
C GLY A 48 -4.44 5.35 -15.08
N LYS A 49 -5.00 4.21 -14.66
CA LYS A 49 -5.53 4.04 -13.28
C LYS A 49 -4.54 4.41 -12.18
N SER A 50 -3.32 3.84 -12.24
CA SER A 50 -2.23 4.14 -11.30
C SER A 50 -1.84 5.62 -11.36
N PHE A 51 -1.92 6.24 -12.54
CA PHE A 51 -1.66 7.67 -12.72
C PHE A 51 -2.71 8.52 -12.01
N LEU A 52 -4.01 8.20 -12.15
CA LEU A 52 -5.09 8.89 -11.45
C LEU A 52 -4.97 8.76 -9.92
N MET A 53 -4.59 7.59 -9.41
CA MET A 53 -4.30 7.40 -7.97
C MET A 53 -3.15 8.31 -7.52
N LYS A 54 -2.10 8.45 -8.34
CA LYS A 54 -0.95 9.32 -8.03
C LYS A 54 -1.29 10.81 -8.11
N VAL A 55 -2.12 11.21 -9.06
CA VAL A 55 -2.65 12.58 -9.12
C VAL A 55 -3.48 12.87 -7.86
N SER A 56 -4.35 11.93 -7.47
CA SER A 56 -5.16 12.04 -6.25
C SER A 56 -4.30 12.14 -4.99
N GLU A 57 -3.22 11.35 -4.89
CA GLU A 57 -2.24 11.43 -3.80
C GLU A 57 -1.66 12.85 -3.68
N ILE A 58 -1.27 13.48 -4.79
CA ILE A 58 -0.70 14.84 -4.78
C ILE A 58 -1.76 15.87 -4.38
N GLU A 59 -2.97 15.80 -4.95
CA GLU A 59 -4.03 16.75 -4.63
C GLU A 59 -4.45 16.68 -3.16
N ILE A 60 -4.56 15.48 -2.59
CA ILE A 60 -4.89 15.29 -1.17
C ILE A 60 -3.85 15.96 -0.27
N GLU A 61 -2.56 15.82 -0.59
CA GLU A 61 -1.48 16.45 0.19
C GLU A 61 -1.48 17.97 0.10
N GLU A 62 -1.86 18.52 -1.06
CA GLU A 62 -1.97 19.96 -1.28
C GLU A 62 -3.23 20.57 -0.64
N GLU A 63 -4.33 19.83 -0.60
CA GLU A 63 -5.61 20.30 -0.05
C GLU A 63 -5.60 20.39 1.48
N ASN A 64 -5.05 19.38 2.15
CA ASN A 64 -4.94 19.38 3.60
C ASN A 64 -3.64 18.69 4.06
N PRO A 65 -2.72 19.40 4.73
CA PRO A 65 -1.48 18.80 5.24
C PRO A 65 -1.75 17.67 6.26
N ASN A 66 -2.90 17.69 6.94
CA ASN A 66 -3.36 16.69 7.90
C ASN A 66 -3.95 15.44 7.22
N PHE A 67 -4.03 15.40 5.89
CA PHE A 67 -4.39 14.20 5.15
C PHE A 67 -3.14 13.42 4.73
N ILE A 68 -3.22 12.09 4.86
CA ILE A 68 -2.10 11.18 4.60
C ILE A 68 -2.51 10.16 3.53
N PRO A 69 -2.21 10.42 2.25
CA PRO A 69 -2.39 9.42 1.22
C PRO A 69 -1.23 8.43 1.21
N VAL A 70 -1.55 7.14 1.32
CA VAL A 70 -0.63 6.01 1.36
C VAL A 70 -0.86 5.15 0.11
N PHE A 71 0.12 5.15 -0.80
CA PHE A 71 0.08 4.34 -2.00
C PHE A 71 0.77 2.98 -1.81
N VAL A 72 0.07 1.90 -2.12
CA VAL A 72 0.54 0.52 -1.99
C VAL A 72 0.38 -0.20 -3.33
N ALA A 73 1.48 -0.70 -3.90
CA ALA A 73 1.46 -1.41 -5.18
C ALA A 73 1.71 -2.91 -5.02
N PHE A 74 0.83 -3.75 -5.56
CA PHE A 74 0.91 -5.21 -5.47
C PHE A 74 1.57 -5.91 -6.67
N ASN A 75 2.59 -5.28 -7.23
CA ASN A 75 3.35 -5.73 -8.41
C ASN A 75 3.97 -7.14 -8.36
N LYS A 76 4.16 -7.70 -7.17
CA LYS A 76 4.70 -9.06 -6.98
C LYS A 76 3.68 -10.04 -6.42
N SER A 77 2.40 -9.67 -6.35
CA SER A 77 1.34 -10.52 -5.79
C SER A 77 1.28 -11.91 -6.43
N SER A 78 1.54 -12.02 -7.74
CA SER A 78 1.54 -13.29 -8.46
C SER A 78 2.75 -14.18 -8.18
N LEU A 79 3.80 -13.65 -7.54
CA LEU A 79 5.03 -14.38 -7.23
C LEU A 79 5.03 -14.97 -5.81
N ILE A 80 4.02 -14.64 -5.01
CA ILE A 80 3.95 -15.12 -3.62
C ILE A 80 3.51 -16.58 -3.64
N ASN A 81 4.35 -17.43 -3.08
CA ASN A 81 4.11 -18.86 -2.97
C ASN A 81 4.79 -19.39 -1.71
N THR A 82 4.08 -19.37 -0.59
CA THR A 82 4.54 -19.86 0.72
C THR A 82 3.61 -20.95 1.25
N ASP A 83 4.01 -21.60 2.34
CA ASP A 83 3.21 -22.64 3.01
C ASP A 83 2.11 -22.06 3.92
N ASP A 84 1.99 -20.73 3.95
CA ASP A 84 1.01 -20.00 4.74
C ASP A 84 -0.35 -19.96 4.01
N GLY A 85 -1.38 -20.51 4.66
CA GLY A 85 -2.75 -20.53 4.14
C GLY A 85 -3.34 -19.13 3.92
N LEU A 86 -2.82 -18.11 4.63
CA LEU A 86 -3.23 -16.71 4.53
C LEU A 86 -2.12 -15.83 3.96
N GLN A 87 -1.17 -16.39 3.20
CA GLN A 87 0.02 -15.70 2.66
C GLN A 87 -0.26 -14.34 2.05
N PHE A 88 -1.35 -14.22 1.29
CA PHE A 88 -1.70 -12.97 0.63
C PHE A 88 -2.16 -11.92 1.64
N TYR A 89 -2.97 -12.32 2.62
CA TYR A 89 -3.45 -11.43 3.68
C TYR A 89 -2.28 -10.93 4.52
N HIS A 90 -1.41 -11.83 5.01
CA HIS A 90 -0.24 -11.45 5.81
C HIS A 90 0.73 -10.57 5.03
N TRP A 91 1.01 -10.90 3.76
CA TRP A 91 1.84 -10.05 2.91
C TRP A 91 1.21 -8.67 2.67
N MET A 92 -0.09 -8.62 2.36
CA MET A 92 -0.82 -7.38 2.14
C MET A 92 -0.78 -6.50 3.39
N LEU A 93 -1.01 -7.09 4.57
CA LEU A 93 -0.93 -6.41 5.85
C LEU A 93 0.48 -5.83 6.06
N ALA A 94 1.51 -6.67 6.02
CA ALA A 94 2.90 -6.25 6.18
C ALA A 94 3.30 -5.12 5.21
N LYS A 95 2.88 -5.24 3.94
CA LYS A 95 3.18 -4.25 2.90
C LYS A 95 2.44 -2.93 3.11
N THR A 96 1.21 -2.98 3.62
CA THR A 96 0.40 -1.80 3.94
C THR A 96 0.99 -1.08 5.16
N LEU A 97 1.30 -1.80 6.24
CA LEU A 97 1.95 -1.25 7.44
C LEU A 97 3.29 -0.63 7.09
N LYS A 98 4.12 -1.32 6.30
CA LYS A 98 5.38 -0.79 5.79
C LYS A 98 5.19 0.49 4.97
N ALA A 99 4.16 0.56 4.12
CA ALA A 99 3.91 1.76 3.32
C ALA A 99 3.45 2.93 4.19
N LEU A 100 2.61 2.66 5.20
CA LEU A 100 2.16 3.64 6.18
C LEU A 100 3.33 4.20 6.99
N THR A 101 4.14 3.34 7.62
CA THR A 101 5.30 3.76 8.44
C THR A 101 6.28 4.60 7.62
N ASN A 102 6.57 4.19 6.39
CA ASN A 102 7.39 4.97 5.46
C ASN A 102 6.78 6.34 5.14
N LYS A 103 5.46 6.44 4.98
CA LYS A 103 4.77 7.70 4.69
C LYS A 103 4.81 8.64 5.89
N LEU A 104 4.52 8.14 7.09
CA LEU A 104 4.59 8.88 8.35
C LEU A 104 5.99 9.44 8.57
N ARG A 105 7.03 8.60 8.42
CA ARG A 105 8.45 9.00 8.53
C ARG A 105 8.82 10.10 7.54
N LYS A 106 8.40 10.00 6.28
CA LYS A 106 8.65 11.04 5.26
C LYS A 106 8.00 12.38 5.58
N LYS A 107 6.85 12.36 6.27
CA LYS A 107 6.20 13.59 6.76
C LYS A 107 6.76 14.07 8.10
N GLY A 108 7.73 13.37 8.69
CA GLY A 108 8.29 13.70 10.01
C GLY A 108 7.31 13.47 11.15
N ILE A 109 6.32 12.60 10.96
CA ILE A 109 5.32 12.24 11.96
C ILE A 109 5.93 11.21 12.91
N THR A 110 5.89 11.49 14.21
CA THR A 110 6.38 10.60 15.24
C THR A 110 5.28 9.62 15.62
N VAL A 111 5.63 8.34 15.72
CA VAL A 111 4.75 7.28 16.22
C VAL A 111 5.16 7.01 17.66
N SER A 112 4.23 7.07 18.60
CA SER A 112 4.46 6.69 20.00
C SER A 112 4.93 5.23 20.09
N ASP A 113 5.72 4.90 21.11
CA ASP A 113 6.11 3.52 21.42
C ASP A 113 4.90 2.57 21.53
N TYR A 114 3.80 3.02 22.13
CA TYR A 114 2.55 2.25 22.23
C TYR A 114 1.95 1.91 20.87
N SER A 115 1.70 2.92 20.03
CA SER A 115 1.23 2.72 18.66
C SER A 115 2.22 1.89 17.83
N ALA A 116 3.53 2.02 18.08
CA ALA A 116 4.53 1.21 17.42
C ALA A 116 4.40 -0.27 17.82
N GLY A 117 4.25 -0.56 19.11
CA GLY A 117 3.96 -1.89 19.64
C GLY A 117 2.60 -2.46 19.23
N LEU A 118 1.62 -1.65 18.82
CA LEU A 118 0.39 -2.16 18.20
C LEU A 118 0.56 -2.46 16.70
N LEU A 119 1.51 -1.80 16.03
CA LEU A 119 1.86 -2.08 14.63
C LEU A 119 2.79 -3.30 14.48
N SER A 120 3.31 -3.82 15.59
CA SER A 120 4.15 -5.03 15.63
C SER A 120 3.77 -5.88 16.84
N ASN A 121 3.45 -7.15 16.65
CA ASN A 121 3.18 -8.07 17.75
C ASN A 121 4.48 -8.50 18.50
N ASP A 122 5.51 -7.65 18.51
CA ASP A 122 6.78 -7.81 19.20
C ASP A 122 6.80 -6.90 20.44
N GLU A 123 7.43 -7.37 21.54
CA GLU A 123 7.70 -6.55 22.74
C GLU A 123 8.72 -5.42 22.50
N SER A 124 9.17 -5.22 21.26
CA SER A 124 10.16 -4.20 20.91
C SER A 124 9.48 -2.87 20.59
N ASP A 125 9.55 -1.93 21.52
CA ASP A 125 9.02 -0.56 21.37
C ASP A 125 9.81 0.32 20.37
N ASN A 126 10.75 -0.23 19.59
CA ASN A 126 11.63 0.57 18.73
C ASN A 126 11.09 0.69 17.28
N PRO A 127 10.70 1.89 16.81
CA PRO A 127 10.15 2.10 15.48
C PRO A 127 11.07 1.68 14.32
N ASP A 128 12.39 1.81 14.48
CA ASP A 128 13.34 1.41 13.42
C ASP A 128 13.44 -0.11 13.29
N LEU A 129 13.27 -0.86 14.40
CA LEU A 129 13.22 -2.33 14.36
C LEU A 129 11.94 -2.80 13.67
N ILE A 130 10.80 -2.18 13.98
CA ILE A 130 9.51 -2.51 13.36
C ILE A 130 9.56 -2.30 11.85
N GLU A 131 10.13 -1.19 11.39
CA GLU A 131 10.30 -0.94 9.95
C GLU A 131 11.18 -2.02 9.29
N SER A 132 12.27 -2.43 9.97
CA SER A 132 13.16 -3.49 9.49
C SER A 132 12.43 -4.84 9.42
N ASN A 133 11.68 -5.21 10.46
CA ASN A 133 10.92 -6.46 10.54
C ASN A 133 9.87 -6.53 9.43
N LEU A 134 9.05 -5.47 9.27
CA LEU A 134 8.06 -5.40 8.19
C LEU A 134 8.72 -5.48 6.80
N LYS A 135 9.88 -4.86 6.63
CA LYS A 135 10.65 -4.91 5.37
C LYS A 135 11.18 -6.32 5.09
N GLU A 136 11.64 -7.03 6.10
CA GLU A 136 12.11 -8.41 5.99
C GLU A 136 10.97 -9.36 5.64
N ILE A 137 9.83 -9.29 6.34
CA ILE A 137 8.64 -10.09 6.05
C ILE A 137 8.19 -9.89 4.60
N VAL A 138 8.03 -8.64 4.16
CA VAL A 138 7.65 -8.33 2.77
C VAL A 138 8.65 -8.91 1.78
N LYS A 139 9.95 -8.82 2.08
CA LYS A 139 11.01 -9.37 1.22
C LYS A 139 10.91 -10.89 1.11
N ILE A 140 10.72 -11.60 2.22
CA ILE A 140 10.61 -13.07 2.22
C ILE A 140 9.41 -13.51 1.38
N PHE A 141 8.23 -12.88 1.56
CA PHE A 141 7.06 -13.16 0.73
C PHE A 141 7.32 -12.88 -0.76
N GLU A 142 7.94 -11.74 -1.09
CA GLU A 142 8.23 -11.35 -2.48
C GLU A 142 9.34 -12.19 -3.14
N GLU A 143 10.16 -12.90 -2.38
CA GLU A 143 11.22 -13.79 -2.86
C GLU A 143 10.85 -15.28 -2.79
N SER A 144 9.69 -15.63 -2.22
CA SER A 144 9.21 -17.00 -2.05
C SER A 144 9.12 -17.82 -3.35
N TYR A 145 8.96 -17.18 -4.51
CA TYR A 145 9.06 -17.87 -5.81
C TYR A 145 10.43 -18.52 -6.08
N LYS A 146 11.50 -18.08 -5.41
CA LYS A 146 12.86 -18.64 -5.55
C LYS A 146 13.05 -19.93 -4.74
N GLY A 147 12.12 -20.27 -3.85
CA GLY A 147 12.18 -21.45 -3.00
C GLY A 147 11.17 -21.37 -1.87
N GLN A 148 10.64 -22.53 -1.47
CA GLN A 148 9.66 -22.63 -0.39
C GLN A 148 10.25 -22.04 0.89
N SER A 149 9.68 -20.93 1.34
CA SER A 149 10.18 -20.15 2.47
C SER A 149 9.09 -20.16 3.54
N SER A 150 9.37 -20.76 4.70
CA SER A 150 8.56 -20.56 5.89
C SER A 150 8.69 -19.10 6.31
N VAL A 151 7.57 -18.37 6.35
CA VAL A 151 7.56 -16.98 6.81
C VAL A 151 7.14 -16.98 8.27
N ASP A 152 7.95 -16.36 9.12
CA ASP A 152 7.54 -16.07 10.48
C ASP A 152 6.60 -14.87 10.46
N ILE A 153 5.35 -15.10 10.87
CA ILE A 153 4.28 -14.09 10.93
C ILE A 153 4.00 -13.66 12.37
N SER A 154 4.76 -14.16 13.34
CA SER A 154 4.51 -13.91 14.77
C SER A 154 4.54 -12.43 15.15
N SER A 155 5.33 -11.63 14.44
CA SER A 155 5.44 -10.18 14.63
C SER A 155 4.39 -9.36 13.88
N LEU A 156 3.54 -9.98 13.05
CA LEU A 156 2.43 -9.28 12.42
C LEU A 156 1.29 -9.09 13.43
N PRO A 157 0.82 -7.84 13.61
CA PRO A 157 -0.31 -7.57 14.50
C PRO A 157 -1.62 -8.07 13.89
N ASP A 158 -2.66 -8.13 14.72
CA ASP A 158 -4.01 -8.36 14.22
C ASP A 158 -4.64 -7.08 13.64
N ILE A 159 -5.80 -7.21 13.01
CA ILE A 159 -6.45 -6.08 12.36
C ILE A 159 -7.06 -5.07 13.34
N GLU A 160 -7.43 -5.51 14.55
CA GLU A 160 -7.97 -4.62 15.58
C GLU A 160 -6.86 -3.79 16.21
N ASP A 161 -5.71 -4.41 16.54
CA ASP A 161 -4.50 -3.72 17.00
C ASP A 161 -4.05 -2.67 15.98
N VAL A 162 -4.08 -3.00 14.69
CA VAL A 162 -3.73 -2.06 13.61
C VAL A 162 -4.69 -0.87 13.54
N LYS A 163 -6.00 -1.09 13.73
CA LYS A 163 -6.98 0.00 13.75
C LYS A 163 -6.74 0.91 14.94
N GLU A 164 -6.53 0.33 16.12
CA GLU A 164 -6.23 1.07 17.35
C GLU A 164 -4.93 1.89 17.19
N ALA A 165 -3.88 1.27 16.64
CA ALA A 165 -2.63 1.97 16.35
C ALA A 165 -2.84 3.16 15.40
N ILE A 166 -3.59 2.96 14.32
CA ILE A 166 -3.89 4.01 13.35
C ILE A 166 -4.69 5.15 14.00
N GLU A 167 -5.68 4.82 14.85
CA GLU A 167 -6.47 5.81 15.56
C GLU A 167 -5.60 6.64 16.51
N ASN A 168 -4.73 6.00 17.29
CA ASN A 168 -3.80 6.68 18.19
C ASN A 168 -2.83 7.59 17.43
N ILE A 169 -2.22 7.09 16.36
CA ILE A 169 -1.35 7.89 15.48
C ILE A 169 -2.11 9.10 14.94
N CYS A 170 -3.37 8.93 14.56
CA CYS A 170 -4.17 10.03 14.06
C CYS A 170 -4.44 11.10 15.12
N ASN A 171 -4.86 10.69 16.31
CA ASN A 171 -5.18 11.56 17.43
C ASN A 171 -3.95 12.33 17.93
N GLU A 172 -2.82 11.65 18.06
CA GLU A 172 -1.56 12.25 18.56
C GLU A 172 -0.96 13.28 17.59
N ASN A 173 -1.14 13.07 16.29
CA ASN A 173 -0.49 13.88 15.24
C ASN A 173 -1.46 14.80 14.49
N SER A 174 -2.70 14.97 14.98
CA SER A 174 -3.73 15.77 14.33
C SER A 174 -3.97 15.37 12.87
N ILE A 175 -3.85 14.08 12.56
CA ILE A 175 -4.17 13.55 11.23
C ILE A 175 -5.68 13.40 11.19
N GLU A 176 -6.31 14.12 10.28
CA GLU A 176 -7.76 14.02 10.10
C GLU A 176 -8.15 12.77 9.30
N ARG A 177 -7.26 12.33 8.40
CA ARG A 177 -7.57 11.21 7.51
C ARG A 177 -6.36 10.54 6.87
N ILE A 178 -6.42 9.22 6.76
CA ILE A 178 -5.52 8.40 5.95
C ILE A 178 -6.28 7.85 4.74
N TYR A 179 -5.71 7.98 3.54
CA TYR A 179 -6.27 7.43 2.31
C TYR A 179 -5.37 6.30 1.83
N PHE A 180 -5.88 5.07 1.74
CA PHE A 180 -5.12 3.96 1.17
C PHE A 180 -5.46 3.77 -0.31
N PHE A 181 -4.45 3.85 -1.16
CA PHE A 181 -4.56 3.52 -2.59
C PHE A 181 -3.87 2.20 -2.86
N PHE A 182 -4.65 1.19 -3.25
CA PHE A 182 -4.17 -0.14 -3.57
C PHE A 182 -4.12 -0.34 -5.10
N ASP A 183 -2.91 -0.39 -5.65
CA ASP A 183 -2.69 -0.64 -7.07
C ASP A 183 -2.39 -2.12 -7.35
N GLU A 184 -2.85 -2.59 -8.51
CA GLU A 184 -2.80 -3.99 -8.95
C GLU A 184 -3.47 -4.98 -7.96
N ALA A 185 -4.43 -4.49 -7.18
CA ALA A 185 -5.22 -5.29 -6.23
C ALA A 185 -6.18 -6.31 -6.88
N ALA A 186 -6.35 -6.29 -8.20
CA ALA A 186 -7.21 -7.24 -8.92
C ALA A 186 -6.81 -8.71 -8.67
N HIS A 187 -5.55 -8.97 -8.32
CA HIS A 187 -5.07 -10.31 -7.96
C HIS A 187 -5.68 -10.84 -6.64
N VAL A 188 -6.14 -9.94 -5.75
CA VAL A 188 -6.82 -10.27 -4.48
C VAL A 188 -8.15 -10.96 -4.75
N PHE A 189 -8.89 -10.48 -5.76
CA PHE A 189 -10.24 -10.92 -6.08
C PHE A 189 -10.30 -12.20 -6.92
N ARG A 190 -9.16 -12.86 -7.17
CA ARG A 190 -9.14 -14.14 -7.90
C ARG A 190 -9.60 -15.28 -6.98
N PRO A 191 -10.74 -15.94 -7.25
CA PRO A 191 -11.19 -17.06 -6.44
C PRO A 191 -10.18 -18.22 -6.49
N GLU A 192 -9.97 -18.89 -5.36
CA GLU A 192 -8.98 -19.96 -5.16
C GLU A 192 -8.96 -21.08 -6.23
N PRO A 193 -10.10 -21.52 -6.82
CA PRO A 193 -10.10 -22.61 -7.81
C PRO A 193 -9.26 -22.33 -9.08
N LEU A 194 -9.05 -21.05 -9.43
CA LEU A 194 -8.25 -20.66 -10.61
C LEU A 194 -6.75 -20.52 -10.33
N LYS A 195 -6.32 -20.54 -9.06
CA LYS A 195 -4.88 -20.48 -8.72
C LYS A 195 -4.15 -21.79 -9.04
N LYS A 196 -4.86 -22.91 -9.12
CA LYS A 196 -4.32 -24.26 -9.44
C LYS A 196 -4.34 -24.63 -10.93
N GLN A 197 -4.91 -23.80 -11.82
CA GLN A 197 -5.10 -24.14 -13.24
C GLN A 197 -3.99 -23.66 -14.19
N ILE A 198 -2.81 -23.29 -13.68
CA ILE A 198 -1.62 -23.11 -14.54
C ILE A 198 -0.73 -24.36 -14.43
N THR A 199 -1.28 -25.49 -14.86
CA THR A 199 -0.48 -26.59 -15.44
C THR A 199 -1.38 -27.40 -16.36
N THR A 200 -1.38 -27.02 -17.63
CA THR A 200 -1.74 -27.92 -18.74
C THR A 200 -1.11 -27.38 -20.02
N ASN A 201 0.12 -27.81 -20.27
CA ASN A 201 0.52 -28.60 -21.44
C ASN A 201 1.98 -29.02 -21.28
#